data_AF-X7YJ75-F1
#
_entry.id   AF-X7YJ75-F1
#
_cell.length_a   1.000
_cell.length_b   1.000
_cell.length_c   1.000
_cell.angle_alpha   90.00
_cell.angle_beta   90.00
_cell.angle_gamma   90.00
#
_symmetry.space_group_name_H-M   'P 1'
#
loop_
_entity.id
_entity.type
_entity.pdbx_description
1 polymer ?
#
loop_
_entity_poly.entity_id
_entity_poly.type
_entity_poly.pdbx_seq_one_letter_code
_entity_poly.pdbx_strand_id
1 'polypeptide(L)'
;MRLDSGVETGSVVGGQFDPLLAKLIVYGANRQEALARARRALDEFEVEGLATVIPFHRAIVRDPAFIGDENGFSVHTRWIETEWNNTIEPFTGGEPLDEEDARPRQKVVVEVGGRRLEVSLPADLALSNGAGSDPVGVIRRKPKPASAARSRAPRPPVTR
;
A
#
# COMPACT_ATOMS: atom_id res chain seq x y z
N MET A 1 -6.98 21.02 16.69
CA MET A 1 -6.60 19.75 16.02
C MET A 1 -5.22 19.37 16.54
N ARG A 2 -4.91 18.08 16.60
CA ARG A 2 -3.60 17.57 17.02
C ARG A 2 -3.20 16.45 16.09
N LEU A 3 -1.93 16.43 15.70
CA LEU A 3 -1.33 15.38 14.88
C LEU A 3 -0.20 14.72 15.66
N ASP A 4 -0.33 13.44 15.92
CA ASP A 4 0.76 12.63 16.49
C ASP A 4 1.34 11.78 15.35
N SER A 5 2.51 12.13 14.83
CA SER A 5 3.16 11.41 13.73
C SER A 5 4.37 10.61 14.21
N GLY A 6 4.53 9.39 13.70
CA GLY A 6 5.77 8.60 13.83
C GLY A 6 6.69 8.71 12.62
N VAL A 7 6.27 9.46 11.59
CA VAL A 7 6.97 9.62 10.32
C VAL A 7 7.01 11.09 9.89
N GLU A 8 7.91 11.40 8.98
CA GLU A 8 8.04 12.68 8.30
C GLU A 8 8.34 12.49 6.80
N THR A 9 8.28 13.57 6.02
CA THR A 9 8.61 13.53 4.59
C THR A 9 9.97 12.89 4.33
N GLY A 10 10.02 11.89 3.46
CA GLY A 10 11.23 11.11 3.16
C GLY A 10 11.45 9.89 4.07
N SER A 11 10.57 9.65 5.06
CA SER A 11 10.60 8.41 5.84
C SER A 11 10.35 7.19 4.94
N VAL A 12 11.12 6.13 5.18
CA VAL A 12 10.93 4.84 4.52
C VAL A 12 10.07 3.95 5.41
N VAL A 13 8.91 3.52 4.90
CA VAL A 13 7.96 2.67 5.62
C VAL A 13 8.10 1.23 5.14
N GLY A 14 8.73 0.39 5.95
CA GLY A 14 8.85 -1.05 5.68
C GLY A 14 7.67 -1.87 6.20
N GLY A 15 7.50 -3.09 5.69
CA GLY A 15 6.45 -4.03 6.12
C GLY A 15 6.70 -4.80 7.42
N GLN A 16 7.76 -4.47 8.17
CA GLN A 16 8.20 -5.20 9.36
C GLN A 16 7.43 -4.79 10.63
N PHE A 17 6.74 -3.65 10.60
CA PHE A 17 6.03 -3.07 11.74
C PHE A 17 4.58 -2.75 11.39
N ASP A 18 3.85 -2.24 12.38
CA ASP A 18 2.49 -1.74 12.17
C ASP A 18 2.47 -0.60 11.12
N PRO A 19 1.51 -0.59 10.18
CA PRO A 19 1.44 0.42 9.13
C PRO A 19 0.95 1.80 9.59
N LEU A 20 0.73 2.04 10.88
CA LEU A 20 0.29 3.31 11.43
C LEU A 20 1.35 4.41 11.26
N LEU A 21 1.08 5.36 10.35
CA LEU A 21 1.94 6.52 10.11
C LEU A 21 1.73 7.62 11.15
N ALA A 22 0.48 8.01 11.38
CA ALA A 22 0.11 9.13 12.23
C ALA A 22 -1.34 9.02 12.74
N LYS A 23 -1.65 9.76 13.79
CA LYS A 23 -3.00 9.91 14.36
C LYS A 23 -3.45 11.37 14.24
N LEU A 24 -4.49 11.60 13.45
CA LEU A 24 -5.18 12.89 13.39
C LEU A 24 -6.31 12.92 14.43
N ILE A 25 -6.18 13.81 15.41
CA ILE A 25 -7.16 13.98 16.50
C ILE A 25 -7.82 15.34 16.34
N VAL A 26 -9.15 15.32 16.11
CA VAL A 26 -9.95 16.52 15.90
C VAL A 26 -10.93 16.69 17.05
N TYR A 27 -10.97 17.90 17.60
CA TYR A 27 -11.89 18.28 18.68
C TYR A 27 -12.68 19.53 18.29
N GLY A 28 -13.90 19.62 18.80
CA GLY A 28 -14.81 20.76 18.70
C GLY A 28 -15.66 20.85 19.98
N ALA A 29 -16.40 21.94 20.15
CA ALA A 29 -17.31 22.11 21.29
C ALA A 29 -18.46 21.11 21.27
N ASN A 30 -18.81 20.60 20.07
CA ASN A 30 -19.78 19.54 19.87
C ASN A 30 -19.36 18.65 18.68
N ARG A 31 -20.10 17.55 18.48
CA ARG A 31 -19.82 16.57 17.43
C ARG A 31 -19.91 17.15 16.03
N GLN A 32 -20.87 18.05 15.77
CA GLN A 32 -21.04 18.69 14.46
C GLN A 32 -19.83 19.56 14.11
N GLU A 33 -19.35 20.34 15.08
CA GLU A 33 -18.15 21.14 14.89
C GLU A 33 -16.90 20.26 14.70
N ALA A 34 -16.76 19.19 15.48
CA ALA A 34 -15.66 18.24 15.33
C ALA A 34 -15.66 17.58 13.94
N LEU A 35 -16.82 17.19 13.41
CA LEU A 35 -16.98 16.64 12.06
C LEU A 35 -16.64 17.67 10.97
N ALA A 36 -17.11 18.91 11.11
CA ALA A 36 -16.79 19.98 10.16
C ALA A 36 -15.28 20.26 10.11
N ARG A 37 -14.63 20.32 11.28
CA ARG A 37 -13.18 20.45 11.40
C ARG A 37 -12.44 19.23 10.83
N ALA A 38 -12.97 18.02 11.04
CA ALA A 38 -12.37 16.79 10.54
C ALA A 38 -12.41 16.70 9.02
N ARG A 39 -13.52 17.09 8.40
CA ARG A 39 -13.63 17.19 6.93
C ARG A 39 -12.54 18.09 6.37
N ARG A 40 -12.42 19.31 6.90
CA ARG A 40 -11.38 20.26 6.47
C ARG A 40 -9.97 19.71 6.69
N ALA A 41 -9.69 19.19 7.88
CA ALA A 41 -8.38 18.65 8.22
C ALA A 41 -7.98 17.48 7.32
N LEU A 42 -8.93 16.58 7.02
CA LEU A 42 -8.70 15.44 6.14
C LEU A 42 -8.56 15.88 4.68
N ASP A 43 -9.26 16.92 4.23
CA ASP A 43 -9.12 17.46 2.87
C ASP A 43 -7.73 18.08 2.65
N GLU A 44 -7.18 18.72 3.68
CA GLU A 44 -5.82 19.29 3.69
C GLU A 44 -4.71 18.24 3.98
N PHE A 45 -5.07 17.00 4.36
CA PHE A 45 -4.10 15.95 4.70
C PHE A 45 -3.59 15.25 3.44
N GLU A 46 -2.35 15.56 3.04
CA GLU A 46 -1.70 14.98 1.86
C GLU A 46 -0.61 13.97 2.28
N VAL A 47 -0.65 12.79 1.67
CA VAL A 47 0.39 11.76 1.77
C VAL A 47 0.60 11.20 0.38
N GLU A 48 1.86 11.16 -0.05
CA GLU A 48 2.28 10.65 -1.35
C GLU A 48 3.24 9.47 -1.18
N GLY A 49 3.43 8.70 -2.25
CA GLY A 49 4.40 7.60 -2.30
C GLY A 49 3.88 6.24 -1.81
N LEU A 50 2.77 6.19 -1.08
CA LEU A 50 2.13 4.94 -0.67
C LEU A 50 0.61 5.06 -0.51
N ALA A 51 -0.08 3.92 -0.51
CA ALA A 51 -1.49 3.85 -0.21
C ALA A 51 -1.77 4.21 1.25
N THR A 52 -2.85 4.95 1.50
CA THR A 52 -3.32 5.27 2.86
C THR A 52 -4.83 5.11 2.99
N VAL A 53 -5.31 5.06 4.23
CA VAL A 53 -6.76 5.05 4.55
C VAL A 53 -7.36 6.46 4.64
N ILE A 54 -6.65 7.51 4.24
CA ILE A 54 -7.17 8.88 4.24
C ILE A 54 -8.41 9.03 3.35
N PRO A 55 -8.47 8.46 2.12
CA PRO A 55 -9.69 8.52 1.30
C PRO A 55 -10.90 7.89 1.99
N PHE A 56 -10.69 6.77 2.69
CA PHE A 56 -11.71 6.12 3.51
C PHE A 56 -12.20 7.03 4.65
N HIS A 57 -11.29 7.64 5.40
CA HIS A 57 -11.68 8.57 6.47
C HIS A 57 -12.43 9.79 5.93
N ARG A 58 -12.03 10.33 4.78
CA ARG A 58 -12.75 11.41 4.08
C ARG A 58 -14.18 11.01 3.73
N ALA A 59 -14.39 9.78 3.28
CA ALA A 59 -15.73 9.26 2.98
C ALA A 59 -16.57 9.12 4.27
N ILE A 60 -16.04 8.48 5.32
CA ILE A 60 -16.80 8.22 6.55
C ILE A 60 -17.24 9.49 7.25
N VAL A 61 -16.40 10.54 7.35
CA VAL A 61 -16.82 11.79 8.02
C VAL A 61 -17.93 12.54 7.27
N ARG A 62 -18.28 12.07 6.07
CA ARG A 62 -19.38 12.56 5.21
C ARG A 62 -20.53 11.56 5.09
N ASP A 63 -20.38 10.35 5.64
CA ASP A 63 -21.38 9.30 5.53
C ASP A 63 -22.54 9.56 6.52
N PRO A 64 -23.81 9.56 6.06
CA PRO A 64 -24.97 9.74 6.94
C PRO A 64 -25.00 8.77 8.12
N ALA A 65 -24.57 7.51 7.93
CA ALA A 65 -24.56 6.52 9.00
C ALA A 65 -23.60 6.90 10.13
N PHE A 66 -22.48 7.56 9.79
CA PHE A 66 -21.52 8.06 10.77
C PHE A 66 -21.91 9.45 11.30
N ILE A 67 -22.50 10.32 10.48
CA ILE A 67 -22.96 11.66 10.91
C ILE A 67 -24.12 11.53 11.90
N GLY A 68 -25.07 10.64 11.63
CA GLY A 68 -26.28 10.46 12.43
C GLY A 68 -27.23 11.65 12.40
N ASP A 69 -28.23 11.59 13.27
CA ASP A 69 -29.24 12.61 13.51
C ASP A 69 -29.43 12.82 15.02
N GLU A 70 -30.57 13.41 15.40
CA GLU A 70 -30.92 13.68 16.80
C GLU A 70 -31.08 12.41 17.66
N ASN A 71 -31.37 11.26 17.04
CA ASN A 71 -31.59 9.98 17.70
C ASN A 71 -30.31 9.13 17.79
N GLY A 72 -29.23 9.53 17.12
CA GLY A 72 -27.94 8.84 17.14
C GLY A 72 -27.36 8.60 15.75
N PHE A 73 -26.39 7.69 15.67
CA PHE A 73 -25.74 7.25 14.44
C PHE A 73 -25.96 5.75 14.25
N SER A 74 -25.83 5.24 13.02
CA SER A 74 -26.15 3.84 12.70
C SER A 74 -24.93 2.93 12.51
N VAL A 75 -23.70 3.44 12.67
CA VAL A 75 -22.50 2.58 12.62
C VAL A 75 -22.45 1.60 13.78
N HIS A 76 -21.92 0.41 13.52
CA HIS A 76 -21.68 -0.66 14.49
C HIS A 76 -20.38 -1.40 14.13
N THR A 77 -19.97 -2.36 14.96
CA THR A 77 -18.67 -3.05 14.85
C THR A 77 -18.46 -3.85 13.55
N ARG A 78 -19.51 -4.09 12.77
CA ARG A 78 -19.47 -4.80 11.49
C ARG A 78 -19.80 -3.89 10.29
N TRP A 79 -20.22 -2.65 10.54
CA TRP A 79 -20.81 -1.76 9.54
C TRP A 79 -19.92 -1.56 8.30
N ILE A 80 -18.62 -1.35 8.52
CA ILE A 80 -17.64 -1.17 7.42
C ILE A 80 -17.61 -2.38 6.49
N GLU A 81 -17.76 -3.59 7.04
CA GLU A 81 -17.63 -4.84 6.29
C GLU A 81 -18.95 -5.33 5.67
N THR A 82 -20.09 -4.91 6.22
CA THR A 82 -21.40 -5.47 5.86
C THR A 82 -22.35 -4.47 5.18
N GLU A 83 -22.15 -3.17 5.40
CA GLU A 83 -23.13 -2.14 5.00
C GLU A 83 -22.51 -0.94 4.29
N TRP A 84 -21.28 -0.56 4.64
CA TRP A 84 -20.63 0.58 4.02
C TRP A 84 -20.32 0.32 2.54
N ASN A 85 -20.77 1.22 1.67
CA ASN A 85 -20.51 1.16 0.24
C ASN A 85 -19.11 1.67 -0.08
N ASN A 86 -18.14 0.76 -0.22
CA ASN A 86 -16.77 1.12 -0.55
C ASN A 86 -16.64 1.52 -2.03
N THR A 87 -16.52 2.82 -2.28
CA THR A 87 -16.25 3.40 -3.61
C THR A 87 -14.85 4.02 -3.71
N ILE A 88 -13.91 3.58 -2.87
CA ILE A 88 -12.54 4.11 -2.87
C ILE A 88 -11.74 3.45 -3.98
N GLU A 89 -11.23 4.27 -4.89
CA GLU A 89 -10.35 3.80 -5.95
C GLU A 89 -9.04 3.23 -5.38
N PRO A 90 -8.56 2.09 -5.91
CA PRO A 90 -7.26 1.55 -5.52
C PRO A 90 -6.16 2.56 -5.76
N PHE A 91 -5.20 2.62 -4.84
CA PHE A 91 -4.00 3.42 -5.04
C PHE A 91 -3.18 2.86 -6.20
N THR A 92 -2.85 3.71 -7.17
CA THR A 92 -2.06 3.37 -8.35
C THR A 92 -0.67 4.01 -8.35
N GLY A 93 -0.30 4.72 -7.29
CA GLY A 93 1.01 5.33 -7.14
C GLY A 93 2.06 4.35 -6.61
N GLY A 94 3.32 4.78 -6.61
CA GLY A 94 4.46 4.01 -6.11
C GLY A 94 5.30 3.40 -7.22
N GLU A 95 6.62 3.38 -7.01
CA GLU A 95 7.51 2.50 -7.77
C GLU A 95 7.19 1.05 -7.37
N PRO A 96 7.31 0.08 -8.30
CA PRO A 96 7.33 -1.33 -7.92
C PRO A 96 8.34 -1.50 -6.79
N LEU A 97 8.01 -2.28 -5.76
CA LEU A 97 9.03 -2.75 -4.83
C LEU A 97 10.18 -3.31 -5.68
N ASP A 98 11.38 -2.77 -5.48
CA ASP A 98 12.54 -3.22 -6.23
C ASP A 98 12.60 -4.75 -6.15
N GLU A 99 12.82 -5.41 -7.29
CA GLU A 99 12.90 -6.88 -7.39
C GLU A 99 13.93 -7.47 -6.40
N GLU A 100 14.81 -6.64 -5.81
CA GLU A 100 15.74 -7.01 -4.74
C GLU A 100 15.05 -7.49 -3.45
N ASP A 101 13.89 -6.94 -3.07
CA ASP A 101 13.12 -7.43 -1.92
C ASP A 101 12.28 -8.69 -2.27
N ALA A 102 11.94 -8.86 -3.55
CA ALA A 102 11.37 -10.07 -4.11
C ALA A 102 12.48 -11.11 -4.41
N ARG A 103 13.24 -11.48 -3.38
CA ARG A 103 14.31 -12.48 -3.50
C ARG A 103 13.80 -13.73 -4.23
N PRO A 104 14.44 -14.16 -5.33
CA PRO A 104 13.96 -15.29 -6.10
C PRO A 104 13.92 -16.53 -5.23
N ARG A 105 12.76 -17.19 -5.20
CA ARG A 105 12.58 -18.45 -4.50
C ARG A 105 12.90 -19.59 -5.46
N GLN A 106 13.71 -20.55 -5.03
CA GLN A 106 13.92 -21.78 -5.77
C GLN A 106 13.22 -22.95 -5.08
N LYS A 107 12.75 -23.91 -5.88
CA LYS A 107 12.15 -25.13 -5.37
C LYS A 107 13.22 -26.21 -5.31
N VAL A 108 13.47 -26.74 -4.12
CA VAL A 108 14.44 -27.82 -3.88
C VAL A 108 13.67 -29.03 -3.38
N VAL A 109 13.95 -30.20 -3.95
CA VAL A 109 13.42 -31.46 -3.44
C VAL A 109 14.37 -31.99 -2.38
N VAL A 110 13.89 -32.11 -1.14
CA VAL A 110 14.66 -32.61 0.00
C VAL A 110 14.09 -33.96 0.43
N GLU A 111 14.95 -34.92 0.74
CA GLU A 111 14.53 -36.20 1.30
C GLU A 111 14.58 -36.15 2.82
N VAL A 112 13.42 -36.34 3.47
CA VAL A 112 13.30 -36.38 4.93
C VAL A 112 12.68 -37.71 5.32
N GLY A 113 13.45 -38.58 5.96
CA GLY A 113 12.99 -39.89 6.40
C GLY A 113 12.50 -40.82 5.27
N GLY A 114 13.18 -40.80 4.11
CA GLY A 114 12.85 -41.67 2.96
C GLY A 114 11.71 -41.18 2.07
N ARG A 115 11.20 -39.96 2.31
CA ARG A 115 10.16 -39.32 1.49
C ARG A 115 10.70 -38.03 0.86
N ARG A 116 10.38 -37.80 -0.42
CA ARG A 116 10.77 -36.59 -1.16
C ARG A 116 9.73 -35.48 -0.92
N LEU A 117 10.18 -34.34 -0.40
CA LEU A 117 9.36 -33.14 -0.18
C LEU A 117 9.91 -31.98 -1.02
N GLU A 118 9.04 -31.31 -1.77
CA GLU A 118 9.38 -30.08 -2.51
C GLU A 118 9.25 -28.88 -1.57
N VAL A 119 10.37 -28.23 -1.25
CA VAL A 119 10.43 -27.05 -0.37
C VAL A 119 10.91 -25.84 -1.15
N SER A 120 10.29 -24.68 -0.89
CA SER A 120 10.65 -23.42 -1.53
C SER A 120 11.60 -22.63 -0.62
N LEU A 121 12.84 -22.43 -1.06
CA LEU A 121 13.89 -21.73 -0.31
C LEU A 121 14.28 -20.40 -0.99
N PRO A 122 14.73 -19.40 -0.22
CA PRO A 122 15.43 -18.23 -0.76
C PRO A 122 16.68 -18.67 -1.56
N ALA A 123 16.95 -18.04 -2.71
CA ALA A 123 18.06 -18.43 -3.60
C ALA A 123 19.45 -18.39 -2.96
N ASP A 124 19.66 -17.53 -1.96
CA ASP A 124 20.89 -17.38 -1.18
C ASP A 124 21.11 -18.50 -0.15
N LEU A 125 20.04 -19.18 0.28
CA LEU A 125 20.13 -20.28 1.23
C LEU A 125 20.70 -21.57 0.61
N ALA A 126 20.84 -21.62 -0.71
CA ALA A 126 21.22 -22.82 -1.45
C ALA A 126 22.74 -23.06 -1.58
N LEU A 127 23.57 -22.16 -1.04
CA LEU A 127 25.03 -22.23 -1.15
C LEU A 127 25.66 -22.86 0.10
N SER A 128 25.41 -24.14 0.31
CA SER A 128 26.28 -25.04 1.10
C SER A 128 25.71 -26.45 1.05
N ASN A 129 26.08 -27.22 0.03
CA ASN A 129 26.28 -28.66 0.15
C ASN A 129 27.04 -29.15 -1.08
N GLY A 130 28.34 -29.37 -0.91
CA GLY A 130 29.18 -29.96 -1.95
C GLY A 130 28.84 -31.43 -2.15
N ALA A 131 28.47 -31.79 -3.38
CA ALA A 131 28.90 -33.00 -4.10
C ALA A 131 28.15 -33.12 -5.44
N GLY A 132 28.89 -33.09 -6.55
CA GLY A 132 28.57 -33.88 -7.74
C GLY A 132 27.72 -33.26 -8.86
N SER A 133 28.40 -33.02 -9.98
CA SER A 133 27.98 -33.15 -11.40
C SER A 133 26.99 -32.17 -12.06
N ASP A 134 27.54 -31.59 -13.13
CA ASP A 134 26.99 -31.03 -14.37
C ASP A 134 26.56 -29.54 -14.47
N PRO A 135 27.11 -28.78 -15.45
CA PRO A 135 26.80 -27.37 -15.62
C PRO A 135 25.49 -27.23 -16.40
N VAL A 136 24.41 -26.85 -15.72
CA VAL A 136 23.17 -26.46 -16.41
C VAL A 136 23.23 -24.96 -16.73
N GLY A 137 23.52 -24.67 -18.00
CA GLY A 137 23.01 -23.54 -18.78
C GLY A 137 23.10 -22.14 -18.18
N VAL A 138 24.11 -21.38 -18.59
CA VAL A 138 24.12 -19.91 -18.46
C VAL A 138 22.95 -19.35 -19.29
N ILE A 139 21.87 -18.92 -18.63
CA ILE A 139 20.84 -18.11 -19.27
C ILE A 139 21.40 -16.70 -19.43
N ARG A 140 21.95 -16.41 -20.63
CA ARG A 140 22.28 -15.03 -21.01
C ARG A 140 20.98 -14.23 -21.15
N ARG A 141 20.77 -13.24 -20.28
CA ARG A 141 19.71 -12.23 -20.45
C ARG A 141 19.94 -11.51 -21.79
N LYS A 142 18.92 -11.53 -22.67
CA LYS A 142 18.90 -10.64 -23.84
C LYS A 142 18.77 -9.19 -23.36
N PRO A 143 19.54 -8.23 -23.91
CA PRO A 143 19.35 -6.84 -23.58
C PRO A 143 17.95 -6.38 -24.01
N LYS A 144 17.25 -5.70 -23.10
CA LYS A 144 15.94 -5.10 -23.34
C LYS A 144 16.10 -3.98 -24.38
N PRO A 145 15.28 -3.90 -25.43
CA PRO A 145 15.33 -2.76 -26.34
C PRO A 145 14.95 -1.48 -25.58
N ALA A 146 15.76 -0.44 -25.75
CA ALA A 146 15.49 0.89 -25.22
C ALA A 146 14.14 1.37 -25.76
N SER A 147 13.19 1.63 -24.86
CA SER A 147 11.93 2.29 -25.22
C SER A 147 12.26 3.69 -25.73
N ALA A 148 12.05 3.91 -27.03
CA ALA A 148 12.15 5.22 -27.64
C ALA A 148 11.22 6.21 -26.93
N ALA A 149 11.77 7.38 -26.59
CA ALA A 149 11.03 8.49 -26.03
C ALA A 149 9.85 8.85 -26.96
N ARG A 150 8.63 8.75 -26.45
CA ARG A 150 7.46 9.32 -27.13
C ARG A 150 7.61 10.83 -27.13
N SER A 151 7.70 11.40 -28.33
CA SER A 151 7.72 12.83 -28.58
C SER A 151 6.45 13.47 -28.04
N ARG A 152 6.65 14.62 -27.39
CA ARG A 152 5.63 15.48 -26.81
C ARG A 152 4.79 16.09 -27.94
N ALA A 153 3.50 15.78 -28.00
CA ALA A 153 2.57 16.46 -28.92
C ALA A 153 2.35 17.93 -28.46
N PRO A 154 2.20 18.89 -29.39
CA PRO A 154 2.00 20.30 -29.04
C PRO A 154 0.56 20.56 -28.57
N ARG A 155 0.43 21.47 -27.60
CA ARG A 155 -0.85 21.95 -27.04
C ARG A 155 -1.68 22.66 -28.12
N PRO A 156 -3.01 22.48 -28.18
CA PRO A 156 -3.87 23.28 -29.03
C PRO A 156 -4.02 24.72 -28.49
N PRO A 157 -4.29 25.71 -29.36
CA PRO A 157 -4.35 27.11 -28.98
C PRO A 157 -5.61 27.43 -28.16
N VAL A 158 -5.44 28.32 -27.17
CA VAL A 158 -6.53 28.93 -26.41
C VAL A 158 -7.16 30.01 -27.29
N THR A 159 -8.42 29.82 -27.67
CA THR A 159 -9.21 30.88 -28.29
C THR A 159 -9.78 31.78 -27.20
N ARG A 160 -9.70 33.09 -27.45
CA ARG A 160 -10.08 34.21 -26.60
C ARG A 160 -11.60 34.37 -26.48
#